data_AF-A0A969LPM2-F1
#
_entry.id   AF-A0A969LPM2-F1
#
_cell.length_a   1.000
_cell.length_b   1.000
_cell.length_c   1.000
_cell.angle_alpha   90.00
_cell.angle_beta   90.00
_cell.angle_gamma   90.00
#
_symmetry.space_group_name_H-M   'P 1'
#
loop_
_entity.id
_entity.type
_entity.pdbx_description
1 polymer ?
#
loop_
_entity_poly.entity_id
_entity_poly.type
_entity_poly.pdbx_seq_one_letter_code
_entity_poly.pdbx_strand_id
1 'polypeptide(L)'
;MATPDTSNHIFNLAADLVNNTSQHIFLTGKAGTGKTTFLKYVKAHTHKNAAIVAPTGVAAINAGGVTMHSFFQLPFGPFIPGNKGALPMMMWQIKTRFLKTSISAM
;
A
#
# COMPACT_ATOMS: atom_id res chain seq x y z
N MET A 1 -1.43 -15.86 15.97
CA MET A 1 -1.17 -15.80 14.52
C MET A 1 -2.08 -16.82 13.86
N ALA A 2 -2.90 -16.43 12.89
CA ALA A 2 -3.73 -17.40 12.17
C ALA A 2 -2.81 -18.26 11.29
N THR A 3 -2.64 -19.53 11.66
CA THR A 3 -1.93 -20.50 10.84
C THR A 3 -2.74 -20.72 9.56
N PRO A 4 -2.12 -20.67 8.37
CA PRO A 4 -2.83 -20.94 7.13
C PRO A 4 -3.40 -22.36 7.19
N ASP A 5 -4.68 -22.50 6.90
CA ASP A 5 -5.34 -23.79 6.83
C ASP A 5 -4.77 -24.55 5.63
N THR A 6 -4.05 -25.65 5.89
CA THR A 6 -3.39 -26.46 4.86
C THR A 6 -4.39 -27.06 3.87
N SER A 7 -5.68 -27.17 4.24
CA SER A 7 -6.73 -27.63 3.33
C SER A 7 -7.13 -26.58 2.28
N ASN A 8 -6.79 -25.31 2.48
CA ASN A 8 -7.14 -24.25 1.56
C ASN A 8 -6.13 -24.15 0.41
N HIS A 9 -6.27 -25.05 -0.55
CA HIS A 9 -5.40 -25.13 -1.73
C HIS A 9 -5.35 -23.80 -2.53
N ILE A 10 -6.45 -23.05 -2.59
CA ILE A 10 -6.51 -21.76 -3.31
C ILE A 10 -5.67 -20.69 -2.59
N PHE A 11 -5.73 -20.67 -1.26
CA PHE A 11 -4.91 -19.75 -0.45
C PHE A 11 -3.43 -20.02 -0.64
N ASN A 12 -3.02 -21.29 -0.57
CA ASN A 12 -1.61 -21.70 -0.72
C ASN A 12 -1.12 -21.40 -2.14
N LEU A 13 -1.91 -21.73 -3.17
CA LEU A 13 -1.60 -21.40 -4.57
C LEU A 13 -1.40 -19.88 -4.76
N ALA A 14 -2.30 -19.06 -4.21
CA ALA A 14 -2.18 -17.61 -4.33
C ALA A 14 -0.92 -17.07 -3.61
N ALA A 15 -0.59 -17.61 -2.42
CA ALA A 15 0.62 -17.25 -1.70
C ALA A 15 1.88 -17.65 -2.47
N ASP A 16 1.90 -18.84 -3.07
CA ASP A 16 3.01 -19.33 -3.89
C ASP A 16 3.19 -18.49 -5.15
N LEU A 17 2.10 -18.10 -5.83
CA LEU A 17 2.17 -17.22 -6.98
C LEU A 17 2.78 -15.86 -6.60
N VAL A 18 2.38 -15.28 -5.45
CA VAL A 18 2.94 -14.01 -4.97
C VAL A 18 4.42 -14.14 -4.62
N ASN A 19 4.85 -15.24 -3.99
CA ASN A 19 6.23 -15.39 -3.51
C ASN A 19 7.18 -15.88 -4.60
N ASN A 20 6.77 -16.84 -5.43
CA ASN A 20 7.66 -17.53 -6.34
C ASN A 20 7.61 -17.00 -7.78
N THR A 21 6.64 -16.14 -8.12
CA THR A 21 6.51 -15.58 -9.48
C THR A 21 6.51 -14.06 -9.49
N SER A 22 6.72 -13.46 -10.65
CA SER A 22 6.60 -12.01 -10.88
C SER A 22 5.33 -11.64 -11.63
N GLN A 23 4.30 -12.49 -11.59
CA GLN A 23 3.05 -12.26 -12.31
C GLN A 23 2.11 -11.32 -11.55
N HIS A 24 1.28 -10.59 -12.31
CA HIS A 24 0.21 -9.76 -11.74
C HIS A 24 -1.00 -10.64 -11.39
N ILE A 25 -1.47 -10.54 -10.15
CA ILE A 25 -2.58 -11.36 -9.63
C ILE A 25 -3.70 -10.44 -9.19
N PHE A 26 -4.92 -10.74 -9.61
CA PHE A 26 -6.13 -10.07 -9.15
C PHE A 26 -6.95 -10.99 -8.25
N LEU A 27 -6.94 -10.73 -6.94
CA LEU A 27 -7.70 -11.50 -5.96
C LEU A 27 -9.06 -10.85 -5.68
N THR A 28 -10.14 -11.57 -6.02
CA THR A 28 -11.51 -11.15 -5.76
C THR A 28 -12.27 -12.19 -4.91
N GLY A 29 -13.43 -11.81 -4.38
CA GLY A 29 -14.30 -12.68 -3.60
C GLY A 29 -15.38 -11.91 -2.83
N LYS A 30 -16.42 -12.60 -2.37
CA LYS A 30 -17.52 -12.02 -1.57
C LYS A 30 -17.02 -11.38 -0.26
N ALA A 31 -17.83 -10.54 0.39
CA ALA A 31 -17.51 -10.05 1.73
C ALA A 31 -17.31 -11.22 2.72
N GLY A 32 -16.40 -11.07 3.69
CA GLY A 32 -16.11 -12.13 4.67
C GLY A 32 -15.21 -13.28 4.19
N THR A 33 -14.77 -13.30 2.93
CA THR A 33 -13.93 -14.38 2.35
C THR A 33 -12.43 -14.30 2.70
N GLY A 34 -12.05 -13.53 3.72
CA GLY A 34 -10.67 -13.52 4.21
C GLY A 34 -9.64 -12.76 3.36
N LYS A 35 -10.03 -11.94 2.37
CA LYS A 35 -9.09 -11.14 1.54
C LYS A 35 -8.10 -10.30 2.36
N THR A 36 -8.58 -9.58 3.37
CA THR A 36 -7.72 -8.78 4.26
C THR A 36 -6.80 -9.68 5.10
N THR A 37 -7.26 -10.87 5.48
CA THR A 37 -6.45 -11.88 6.17
C THR A 37 -5.34 -12.40 5.27
N PHE A 38 -5.63 -12.68 3.99
CA PHE A 38 -4.63 -13.07 3.00
C PHE A 38 -3.58 -11.97 2.81
N LEU A 39 -3.97 -10.70 2.66
CA LEU A 39 -3.02 -9.59 2.55
C LEU A 39 -2.08 -9.49 3.76
N LYS A 40 -2.60 -9.68 4.98
CA LYS A 40 -1.78 -9.69 6.20
C LYS A 40 -0.82 -10.88 6.24
N TYR A 41 -1.28 -12.06 5.79
CA TYR A 41 -0.44 -13.25 5.69
C TYR A 41 0.71 -13.05 4.70
N VAL A 42 0.42 -12.56 3.49
CA VAL A 42 1.43 -12.27 2.47
C VAL A 42 2.45 -11.27 3.00
N LYS A 43 2.01 -10.18 3.64
CA LYS A 43 2.93 -9.19 4.22
C LYS A 43 3.90 -9.81 5.25
N ALA A 44 3.44 -10.77 6.04
CA ALA A 44 4.24 -11.39 7.10
C ALA A 44 5.17 -12.52 6.60
N HIS A 45 4.85 -13.15 5.47
CA HIS A 45 5.56 -14.35 4.98
C HIS A 45 6.26 -14.15 3.64
N THR A 46 6.12 -12.98 3.01
CA THR A 46 6.84 -12.69 1.78
C THR A 46 8.28 -12.27 2.07
N HIS A 47 9.21 -12.76 1.25
CA HIS A 47 10.60 -12.34 1.25
C HIS A 47 10.84 -11.13 0.34
N LYS A 48 9.82 -10.68 -0.40
CA LYS A 48 9.90 -9.55 -1.33
C LYS A 48 9.72 -8.23 -0.61
N ASN A 49 10.37 -7.19 -1.13
CA ASN A 49 10.08 -5.81 -0.71
C ASN A 49 8.66 -5.45 -1.14
N ALA A 50 7.74 -5.44 -0.18
CA ALA A 50 6.32 -5.23 -0.42
C ALA A 50 5.83 -3.93 0.21
N ALA A 51 5.06 -3.16 -0.55
CA ALA A 51 4.30 -2.01 -0.05
C ALA A 51 2.81 -2.28 -0.22
N ILE A 52 2.02 -1.98 0.81
CA ILE A 52 0.56 -2.08 0.75
C ILE A 52 0.01 -0.68 0.46
N VAL A 53 -0.68 -0.56 -0.67
CA VAL A 53 -1.33 0.69 -1.09
C VAL A 53 -2.84 0.47 -1.25
N ALA A 54 -3.62 1.50 -0.91
CA ALA A 54 -5.07 1.49 -1.08
C ALA A 54 -5.60 2.82 -1.62
N PRO A 55 -6.80 2.86 -2.24
CA PRO A 55 -7.38 4.08 -2.78
C PRO A 55 -7.91 5.04 -1.69
N THR A 56 -8.38 4.51 -0.55
CA THR A 56 -8.95 5.30 0.55
C THR A 56 -8.15 5.13 1.84
N GLY A 57 -8.18 6.16 2.70
CA GLY A 57 -7.44 6.16 3.98
C GLY A 57 -7.88 5.05 4.93
N VAL A 58 -9.18 4.81 5.07
CA VAL A 58 -9.72 3.75 5.94
C VAL A 58 -9.25 2.37 5.48
N ALA A 59 -9.22 2.10 4.17
CA ALA A 59 -8.72 0.83 3.63
C ALA A 59 -7.21 0.67 3.84
N ALA A 60 -6.44 1.76 3.66
CA ALA A 60 -5.00 1.76 3.93
C ALA A 60 -4.71 1.41 5.40
N ILE A 61 -5.42 2.04 6.35
CA ILE A 61 -5.27 1.78 7.79
C ILE A 61 -5.63 0.32 8.11
N ASN A 62 -6.76 -0.17 7.61
CA ASN A 62 -7.22 -1.54 7.88
C ASN A 62 -6.26 -2.62 7.35
N ALA A 63 -5.56 -2.33 6.24
CA ALA A 63 -4.55 -3.20 5.66
C ALA A 63 -3.12 -2.96 6.22
N GLY A 64 -2.93 -1.95 7.07
CA GLY A 64 -1.62 -1.55 7.60
C GLY A 64 -0.68 -1.04 6.50
N GLY A 65 -1.20 -0.22 5.60
CA GLY A 65 -0.50 0.39 4.48
C GLY A 65 -0.75 1.90 4.37
N VAL A 66 -0.50 2.45 3.19
CA VAL A 66 -0.66 3.90 2.90
C VAL A 66 -1.58 4.10 1.69
N THR A 67 -1.99 5.35 1.45
CA THR A 67 -2.81 5.63 0.26
C THR A 67 -1.94 5.76 -1.00
N MET A 68 -2.52 5.47 -2.17
CA MET A 68 -1.83 5.69 -3.45
C MET A 68 -1.41 7.16 -3.63
N HIS A 69 -2.24 8.11 -3.18
CA HIS A 69 -1.92 9.54 -3.23
C HIS A 69 -0.67 9.88 -2.42
N SER A 70 -0.58 9.38 -1.18
CA SER A 70 0.58 9.65 -0.32
C SER A 70 1.84 8.89 -0.76
N PHE A 71 1.70 7.66 -1.27
CA PHE A 71 2.85 6.83 -1.65
C PHE A 71 3.52 7.33 -2.94
N PHE A 72 2.71 7.64 -3.96
CA PHE A 72 3.20 8.11 -5.26
C PHE A 72 3.23 9.64 -5.39
N GLN A 73 2.88 10.38 -4.33
CA GLN A 73 2.78 11.85 -4.32
C GLN A 73 1.86 12.39 -5.42
N LEU A 74 0.75 11.69 -5.68
CA LEU A 74 -0.21 12.07 -6.72
C LEU A 74 -1.11 13.22 -6.22
N PRO A 75 -1.39 14.23 -7.07
CA PRO A 75 -2.37 15.26 -6.75
C PRO A 75 -3.79 14.66 -6.73
N PHE A 76 -4.70 15.31 -6.01
CA PHE A 76 -6.12 14.96 -6.07
C PHE A 76 -6.70 15.46 -7.40
N GLY A 77 -7.14 14.53 -8.24
CA GLY A 77 -7.69 14.81 -9.57
C GLY A 77 -7.00 13.99 -10.67
N PRO A 78 -7.47 14.13 -11.93
CA PRO A 78 -6.85 13.43 -13.05
C PRO A 78 -5.40 13.86 -13.23
N PHE A 79 -4.48 12.90 -13.19
CA PHE A 79 -3.07 13.13 -13.51
C PHE A 79 -2.89 13.14 -15.03
N ILE A 80 -2.49 14.29 -15.58
CA ILE A 80 -2.19 14.45 -17.01
C ILE A 80 -0.66 14.47 -17.16
N PRO A 81 -0.04 13.43 -17.77
CA PRO A 81 1.40 13.42 -18.00
C PRO A 81 1.83 14.64 -18.83
N GLY A 82 2.84 15.38 -18.35
CA GLY A 82 3.37 16.58 -19.02
C GLY A 82 2.75 17.91 -18.56
N ASN A 83 1.64 17.88 -17.83
CA ASN A 83 1.15 19.06 -17.15
C ASN A 83 1.89 19.21 -15.81
N LYS A 84 2.75 20.22 -15.67
CA LYS A 84 3.31 20.63 -14.36
C LYS A 84 2.19 21.28 -13.54
N GLY A 85 1.17 20.50 -13.18
CA GLY A 85 0.10 20.94 -12.30
C GLY A 85 0.73 21.52 -11.05
N ALA A 86 0.41 22.78 -10.75
CA ALA A 86 0.97 23.54 -9.65
C ALA A 86 1.00 22.66 -8.40
N LEU A 87 2.20 22.41 -7.87
CA LEU A 87 2.33 21.79 -6.56
C LEU A 87 1.42 22.56 -5.62
N PRO A 88 0.44 21.91 -4.97
CA PRO A 88 -0.48 22.61 -4.10
C PRO A 88 0.35 23.39 -3.09
N MET A 89 0.07 24.68 -2.92
CA MET A 89 0.85 25.60 -2.08
C MET A 89 1.07 25.06 -0.63
N MET A 90 0.18 24.17 -0.19
CA MET A 90 0.26 23.38 1.04
C MET A 90 1.53 22.49 1.14
N MET A 91 2.07 22.03 0.01
CA MET A 91 3.30 21.22 -0.06
C MET A 91 4.55 22.05 0.25
N TRP A 92 4.56 23.36 -0.02
CA TRP A 92 5.68 24.25 0.33
C TRP A 92 5.73 24.51 1.85
N GLN A 93 4.58 24.57 2.52
CA GLN A 93 4.52 24.72 3.99
C GLN A 93 5.01 23.49 4.77
N ILE A 94 4.78 22.28 4.24
CA ILE A 94 5.23 21.05 4.94
C ILE A 94 6.73 20.85 4.76
N LYS A 95 7.30 21.15 3.58
CA LYS A 95 8.75 21.07 3.36
C LYS A 95 9.51 22.11 4.20
N THR A 96 8.96 23.31 4.37
CA THR A 96 9.56 24.36 5.21
C THR A 96 9.50 24.05 6.71
N ARG A 97 8.55 23.23 7.18
CA ARG A 97 8.46 22.81 8.60
C ARG A 97 9.44 21.70 8.95
N PHE A 98 9.73 20.78 8.04
CA PHE A 98 10.77 19.77 8.23
C PHE A 98 12.19 20.37 8.21
N LEU A 99 12.46 21.38 7.37
CA LEU A 99 13.76 22.04 7.31
C LEU A 99 14.04 22.99 8.49
N LYS A 100 13.00 23.55 9.14
CA LYS A 100 13.18 24.41 10.33
C LYS A 100 13.37 23.64 11.63
N THR A 101 12.93 22.40 11.73
CA THR A 101 13.00 21.64 13.00
C THR A 101 14.39 21.01 13.23
N SER A 102 15.22 20.86 12.18
CA SER A 102 16.59 20.34 12.30
C SER A 102 17.68 21.41 12.55
N ILE A 103 17.35 22.70 12.57
CA ILE A 103 18.35 23.78 12.78
C ILE A 103 18.21 24.44 14.16
N SER A 104 17.19 24.10 14.96
CA SER A 104 17.00 24.67 16.31
C SER A 104 17.50 23.77 17.45
N ALA A 105 18.34 22.77 17.16
CA ALA A 105 18.92 21.85 18.14
C ALA A 105 20.44 21.67 18.01
N MET A 106 21.14 22.68 17.45
CA MET A 106 22.59 22.84 17.57
C MET A 106 22.91 24.27 18.01
#